data_AF-A0AA37LZ53-F1
#
_entry.id   AF-A0AA37LZ53-F1
#
_cell.length_a   1.000
_cell.length_b   1.000
_cell.length_c   1.000
_cell.angle_alpha   90.00
_cell.angle_beta   90.00
_cell.angle_gamma   90.00
#
_symmetry.space_group_name_H-M   'P 1'
#
loop_
_entity.id
_entity.type
_entity.pdbx_description
1 polymer ?
#
loop_
_entity_poly.entity_id
_entity_poly.type
_entity_poly.pdbx_seq_one_letter_code
_entity_poly.pdbx_strand_id
1 'polypeptide(L)'
;MSFRQSPLLSLALTLVPLAVADDHPYVADSVCNCYLTNSSESYFTNHLFFDFRSLGQYAGVPDVLADWDASANAPVTSDYFNSDAWTSMWGIQNWNNTDKKGKDGNDATVDMVNSANNIYIEKNNDKDASSDTFMSMRTTRLKDFQTSAEMESVSMGYQFVSVRMLARTLGDPGACTALFTYREADRYADVQEADIEVLTKDPENRIQYTNQPSFDSQGNTIDKSTQNGTMPSGTSWRDWAVHRLDWDKKDSTWLVDGSEVSSISFQVPRDPSRVMLNSWSDGGSWSGIMKVGDSAVMQIQWIEMVFNTTEGSSSPKRDVGLQRHDHGPDGRLERRNGHGKCQVVCSIDSSDTIGQAVMLHNGTAPGQLLGQSSAMAFWLPVALMSAMFFHLWA
;
A
#
# COMPACT_ATOMS: atom_id res chain seq x y z
N MET A 1 69.20 26.01 -41.50
CA MET A 1 67.79 26.43 -41.35
C MET A 1 67.00 25.22 -40.86
N SER A 2 66.58 25.24 -39.59
CA SER A 2 65.80 24.18 -38.97
C SER A 2 64.50 24.83 -38.46
N PHE A 3 63.36 24.43 -39.03
CA PHE A 3 62.04 24.88 -38.61
C PHE A 3 61.58 23.98 -37.46
N ARG A 4 61.37 24.57 -36.27
CA ARG A 4 60.67 23.93 -35.14
C ARG A 4 59.16 23.98 -35.40
N GLN A 5 58.51 22.83 -35.38
CA GLN A 5 57.05 22.72 -35.27
C GLN A 5 56.63 22.93 -33.81
N SER A 6 55.67 23.82 -33.58
CA SER A 6 54.96 24.00 -32.31
C SER A 6 53.73 23.08 -32.29
N PRO A 7 53.40 22.38 -31.19
CA PRO A 7 52.15 21.64 -31.11
C PRO A 7 51.01 22.57 -30.68
N LEU A 8 49.94 22.57 -31.46
CA LEU A 8 48.64 23.14 -31.09
C LEU A 8 47.97 22.19 -30.08
N LEU A 9 47.84 22.63 -28.82
CA LEU A 9 46.96 21.98 -27.85
C LEU A 9 45.51 22.24 -28.26
N SER A 10 44.79 21.20 -28.69
CA SER A 10 43.33 21.26 -28.83
C SER A 10 42.71 21.05 -27.45
N LEU A 11 42.09 22.10 -26.90
CA LEU A 11 41.31 22.01 -25.67
C LEU A 11 39.92 21.45 -26.03
N ALA A 12 39.72 20.15 -25.82
CA ALA A 12 38.38 19.55 -25.91
C ALA A 12 37.58 19.97 -24.65
N LEU A 13 36.61 20.87 -24.80
CA LEU A 13 35.61 21.11 -23.76
C LEU A 13 34.69 19.88 -23.70
N THR A 14 34.88 19.04 -22.69
CA THR A 14 33.91 18.03 -22.30
C THR A 14 32.70 18.73 -21.68
N LEU A 15 31.58 18.75 -22.39
CA LEU A 15 30.26 19.06 -21.82
C LEU A 15 29.90 17.95 -20.83
N VAL A 16 30.20 18.19 -19.56
CA VAL A 16 29.66 17.39 -18.46
C VAL A 16 28.17 17.75 -18.36
N PRO A 17 27.24 16.78 -18.48
CA PRO A 17 25.85 17.06 -18.15
C PRO A 17 25.79 17.44 -16.67
N LEU A 18 25.36 18.66 -16.39
CA LEU A 18 24.94 19.06 -15.04
C LEU A 18 23.75 18.17 -14.68
N ALA A 19 23.99 17.11 -13.90
CA ALA A 19 22.95 16.48 -13.13
C ALA A 19 22.42 17.57 -12.18
N VAL A 20 21.22 18.06 -12.47
CA VAL A 20 20.47 18.87 -11.52
C VAL A 20 20.16 17.91 -10.38
N ALA A 21 20.80 18.11 -9.22
CA ALA A 21 20.44 17.38 -8.02
C ALA A 21 18.96 17.68 -7.76
N ASP A 22 18.14 16.63 -7.72
CA ASP A 22 16.74 16.76 -7.38
C ASP A 22 16.67 17.04 -5.88
N ASP A 23 16.69 18.32 -5.53
CA ASP A 23 16.91 18.84 -4.17
C ASP A 23 15.62 18.78 -3.33
N HIS A 24 14.86 17.69 -3.45
CA HIS A 24 13.62 17.47 -2.70
C HIS A 24 13.96 16.86 -1.34
N PRO A 25 13.89 17.61 -0.22
CA PRO A 25 14.26 17.07 1.07
C PRO A 25 13.19 16.10 1.58
N TYR A 26 13.66 15.08 2.29
CA TYR A 26 12.81 14.27 3.15
C TYR A 26 12.18 15.14 4.24
N VAL A 27 10.89 14.93 4.51
CA VAL A 27 10.17 15.71 5.51
C VAL A 27 9.29 14.81 6.37
N ALA A 28 9.05 15.24 7.60
CA ALA A 28 8.04 14.60 8.45
C ALA A 28 6.63 14.88 7.91
N ASP A 29 5.70 13.96 8.16
CA ASP A 29 4.30 14.12 7.75
C ASP A 29 3.64 15.42 8.25
N SER A 30 4.06 15.91 9.42
CA SER A 30 3.60 17.19 9.98
C SER A 30 3.89 18.38 9.06
N VAL A 31 4.84 18.27 8.13
CA VAL A 31 5.22 19.31 7.17
C VAL A 31 4.32 19.28 5.93
N CYS A 32 3.96 18.09 5.46
CA CYS A 32 3.18 17.87 4.24
C CYS A 32 1.72 18.26 4.44
N ASN A 33 1.11 19.07 3.56
CA ASN A 33 -0.33 19.35 3.60
C ASN A 33 -1.16 18.33 2.83
N CYS A 34 -0.55 17.73 1.83
CA CYS A 34 -1.18 16.86 0.86
C CYS A 34 -0.13 15.93 0.27
N TYR A 35 -0.59 14.77 -0.16
CA TYR A 35 0.24 13.71 -0.68
C TYR A 35 -0.17 13.36 -2.11
N LEU A 36 0.82 12.96 -2.89
CA LEU A 36 0.67 12.36 -4.19
C LEU A 36 1.37 11.01 -4.22
N THR A 37 0.87 10.17 -5.10
CA THR A 37 1.56 9.00 -5.63
C THR A 37 1.93 9.24 -7.09
N ASN A 38 2.79 8.39 -7.64
CA ASN A 38 3.23 8.41 -9.03
C ASN A 38 2.10 8.25 -10.06
N SER A 39 0.95 7.72 -9.66
CA SER A 39 -0.24 7.48 -10.49
C SER A 39 -1.44 8.37 -10.11
N SER A 40 -1.38 9.09 -8.99
CA SER A 40 -2.54 9.86 -8.51
C SER A 40 -2.85 11.08 -9.38
N GLU A 41 -4.11 11.21 -9.80
CA GLU A 41 -4.63 12.42 -10.45
C GLU A 41 -5.10 13.50 -9.44
N SER A 42 -5.14 13.16 -8.16
CA SER A 42 -5.69 14.01 -7.09
C SER A 42 -4.90 13.89 -5.81
N TYR A 43 -4.92 14.96 -5.00
CA TYR A 43 -4.25 14.98 -3.71
C TYR A 43 -4.97 14.13 -2.68
N PHE A 44 -4.18 13.43 -1.86
CA PHE A 44 -4.60 12.84 -0.60
C PHE A 44 -4.28 13.79 0.56
N THR A 45 -5.04 13.68 1.64
CA THR A 45 -4.90 14.57 2.81
C THR A 45 -4.22 13.91 4.00
N ASN A 46 -4.09 12.58 3.98
CA ASN A 46 -3.49 11.80 5.06
C ASN A 46 -2.47 10.82 4.49
N HIS A 47 -1.49 10.49 5.31
CA HIS A 47 -0.48 9.47 5.09
C HIS A 47 -0.34 8.63 6.37
N LEU A 48 -0.07 7.34 6.22
CA LEU A 48 0.10 6.38 7.29
C LEU A 48 1.09 5.32 6.84
N PHE A 49 2.01 4.95 7.73
CA PHE A 49 3.00 3.90 7.48
C PHE A 49 3.17 3.00 8.70
N PHE A 50 2.99 1.70 8.52
CA PHE A 50 3.30 0.67 9.52
C PHE A 50 4.52 -0.13 9.06
N ASP A 51 5.55 -0.18 9.90
CA ASP A 51 6.78 -0.92 9.63
C ASP A 51 6.93 -2.10 10.60
N PHE A 52 6.97 -3.31 10.06
CA PHE A 52 7.16 -4.55 10.82
C PHE A 52 8.57 -5.10 10.69
N ARG A 53 9.49 -4.42 10.00
CA ARG A 53 10.81 -4.94 9.65
C ARG A 53 11.79 -5.05 10.81
N SER A 54 11.56 -4.34 11.92
CA SER A 54 12.46 -4.34 13.09
C SER A 54 11.68 -4.33 14.42
N LEU A 55 10.94 -5.42 14.66
CA LEU A 55 10.09 -5.65 15.83
C LEU A 55 10.50 -6.92 16.61
N GLY A 56 11.81 -7.20 16.64
CA GLY A 56 12.36 -8.43 17.24
C GLY A 56 11.96 -8.68 18.70
N GLN A 57 11.66 -7.62 19.46
CA GLN A 57 11.16 -7.68 20.83
C GLN A 57 9.74 -8.26 20.95
N TYR A 58 8.94 -8.20 19.88
CA TYR A 58 7.59 -8.75 19.80
C TYR A 58 7.54 -10.07 19.04
N ALA A 59 8.65 -10.52 18.47
CA ALA A 59 8.68 -11.66 17.59
C ALA A 59 8.47 -12.98 18.37
N GLY A 60 7.43 -13.72 17.97
CA GLY A 60 7.08 -15.02 18.52
C GLY A 60 5.98 -15.66 17.70
N VAL A 61 6.20 -16.91 17.24
CA VAL A 61 5.19 -17.68 16.51
C VAL A 61 4.34 -18.44 17.54
N PRO A 62 3.05 -18.08 17.71
CA PRO A 62 2.19 -18.79 18.65
C PRO A 62 1.75 -20.15 18.11
N ASP A 63 1.62 -21.12 19.01
CA ASP A 63 1.01 -22.42 18.70
C ASP A 63 -0.42 -22.24 18.19
N VAL A 64 -0.84 -23.10 17.26
CA VAL A 64 -2.21 -23.08 16.75
C VAL A 64 -3.18 -23.56 17.84
N LEU A 65 -4.25 -22.81 18.08
CA LEU A 65 -5.29 -23.17 19.05
C LEU A 65 -6.29 -24.11 18.39
N ALA A 66 -6.25 -25.40 18.78
CA ALA A 66 -7.11 -26.43 18.19
C ALA A 66 -8.56 -26.42 18.71
N ASP A 67 -8.85 -25.62 19.74
CA ASP A 67 -10.18 -25.46 20.32
C ASP A 67 -10.86 -24.21 19.75
N TRP A 68 -12.16 -24.32 19.46
CA TRP A 68 -12.95 -23.25 18.84
C TRP A 68 -13.07 -22.02 19.74
N ASP A 69 -13.46 -22.22 21.00
CA ASP A 69 -13.67 -21.12 21.94
C ASP A 69 -12.34 -20.45 22.31
N ALA A 70 -11.26 -21.23 22.44
CA ALA A 70 -9.92 -20.70 22.63
C ALA A 70 -9.47 -19.84 21.43
N SER A 71 -9.73 -20.28 20.20
CA SER A 71 -9.45 -19.49 18.98
C SER A 71 -10.24 -18.18 18.96
N ALA A 72 -11.55 -18.25 19.21
CA ALA A 72 -12.45 -17.10 19.18
C ALA A 72 -12.15 -16.05 20.28
N ASN A 73 -11.60 -16.48 21.41
CA ASN A 73 -11.33 -15.62 22.56
C ASN A 73 -9.84 -15.42 22.82
N ALA A 74 -8.99 -15.76 21.84
CA ALA A 74 -7.55 -15.62 21.99
C ALA A 74 -7.18 -14.16 22.25
N PRO A 75 -6.28 -13.88 23.22
CA PRO A 75 -5.69 -12.56 23.34
C PRO A 75 -4.79 -12.27 22.13
N VAL A 76 -4.45 -10.99 21.93
CA VAL A 76 -3.42 -10.63 20.97
C VAL A 76 -2.06 -11.22 21.36
N THR A 77 -1.22 -11.47 20.37
CA THR A 77 0.02 -12.25 20.50
C THR A 77 1.19 -11.47 21.08
N SER A 78 1.12 -10.14 21.11
CA SER A 78 2.11 -9.26 21.73
C SER A 78 1.52 -7.89 22.05
N ASP A 79 2.22 -7.12 22.92
CA ASP A 79 1.81 -5.75 23.29
C ASP A 79 1.80 -4.77 22.12
N TYR A 80 2.48 -5.08 21.01
CA TYR A 80 2.42 -4.28 19.78
C TYR A 80 0.97 -4.08 19.31
N PHE A 81 0.19 -5.16 19.30
CA PHE A 81 -1.21 -5.15 18.86
C PHE A 81 -2.18 -4.55 19.89
N ASN A 82 -1.72 -4.26 21.10
CA ASN A 82 -2.45 -3.50 22.12
C ASN A 82 -2.05 -2.02 22.17
N SER A 83 -1.05 -1.60 21.38
CA SER A 83 -0.58 -0.21 21.40
C SER A 83 -1.66 0.75 20.90
N ASP A 84 -1.64 1.99 21.38
CA ASP A 84 -2.55 3.05 20.89
C ASP A 84 -2.34 3.29 19.39
N ALA A 85 -1.10 3.17 18.90
CA ALA A 85 -0.79 3.30 17.48
C ALA A 85 -1.50 2.25 16.63
N TRP A 86 -1.48 0.99 17.06
CA TRP A 86 -2.21 -0.09 16.39
C TRP A 86 -3.71 0.06 16.55
N THR A 87 -4.21 0.13 17.79
CA THR A 87 -5.64 0.08 18.13
C THR A 87 -6.41 1.33 17.71
N SER A 88 -5.74 2.46 17.45
CA SER A 88 -6.37 3.62 16.82
C SER A 88 -6.71 3.41 15.34
N MET A 89 -6.05 2.45 14.68
CA MET A 89 -6.22 2.18 13.25
C MET A 89 -6.86 0.85 12.95
N TRP A 90 -6.49 -0.21 13.65
CA TRP A 90 -6.88 -1.58 13.32
C TRP A 90 -7.63 -2.23 14.49
N GLY A 91 -8.73 -2.90 14.15
CA GLY A 91 -9.41 -3.87 14.99
C GLY A 91 -9.12 -5.28 14.49
N ILE A 92 -8.66 -6.15 15.39
CA ILE A 92 -8.48 -7.58 15.09
C ILE A 92 -9.80 -8.29 15.37
N GLN A 93 -10.26 -9.09 14.41
CA GLN A 93 -11.58 -9.70 14.45
C GLN A 93 -11.62 -11.07 15.10
N ASN A 94 -12.78 -11.42 15.63
CA ASN A 94 -13.06 -12.72 16.21
C ASN A 94 -14.44 -13.30 15.84
N TRP A 95 -15.08 -12.75 14.82
CA TRP A 95 -16.34 -13.26 14.30
C TRP A 95 -16.16 -14.65 13.64
N ASN A 96 -17.27 -15.34 13.40
CA ASN A 96 -17.29 -16.65 12.76
C ASN A 96 -18.38 -16.75 11.67
N ASN A 97 -18.29 -17.76 10.81
CA ASN A 97 -19.21 -17.93 9.69
C ASN A 97 -20.44 -18.80 9.99
N THR A 98 -20.64 -19.31 11.21
CA THR A 98 -21.64 -20.36 11.51
C THR A 98 -23.08 -19.94 11.19
N ASP A 99 -23.38 -18.65 11.30
CA ASP A 99 -24.70 -18.10 10.97
C ASP A 99 -24.98 -18.09 9.47
N LYS A 100 -23.95 -18.01 8.63
CA LYS A 100 -24.02 -17.84 7.17
C LYS A 100 -23.62 -19.08 6.37
N LYS A 101 -22.85 -20.00 6.95
CA LYS A 101 -22.34 -21.20 6.28
C LYS A 101 -23.45 -21.99 5.60
N GLY A 102 -23.37 -22.15 4.28
CA GLY A 102 -24.33 -22.91 3.49
C GLY A 102 -25.71 -22.26 3.32
N LYS A 103 -25.84 -20.96 3.61
CA LYS A 103 -27.10 -20.20 3.51
C LYS A 103 -26.96 -19.02 2.54
N ASP A 104 -28.08 -18.56 1.98
CA ASP A 104 -28.16 -17.34 1.17
C ASP A 104 -27.16 -17.28 0.00
N GLY A 105 -26.81 -18.44 -0.58
CA GLY A 105 -25.83 -18.54 -1.67
C GLY A 105 -24.36 -18.62 -1.22
N ASN A 106 -24.07 -18.52 0.07
CA ASN A 106 -22.76 -18.84 0.63
C ASN A 106 -22.54 -20.36 0.54
N ASP A 107 -21.45 -20.76 -0.11
CA ASP A 107 -21.11 -22.16 -0.40
C ASP A 107 -20.03 -22.73 0.53
N ALA A 108 -19.76 -22.07 1.65
CA ALA A 108 -18.82 -22.54 2.67
C ALA A 108 -19.21 -23.94 3.18
N THR A 109 -18.22 -24.81 3.30
CA THR A 109 -18.40 -26.19 3.75
C THR A 109 -17.77 -26.45 5.12
N VAL A 110 -16.98 -25.50 5.63
CA VAL A 110 -16.20 -25.58 6.85
C VAL A 110 -16.59 -24.44 7.80
N ASP A 111 -16.77 -24.75 9.08
CA ASP A 111 -16.89 -23.70 10.09
C ASP A 111 -15.57 -22.95 10.21
N MET A 112 -15.63 -21.64 10.26
CA MET A 112 -14.47 -20.76 10.29
C MET A 112 -14.64 -19.73 11.40
N VAL A 113 -13.57 -19.46 12.13
CA VAL A 113 -13.50 -18.39 13.14
C VAL A 113 -12.21 -17.59 12.99
N ASN A 114 -12.31 -16.27 13.06
CA ASN A 114 -11.14 -15.40 13.13
C ASN A 114 -10.54 -15.44 14.54
N SER A 115 -9.21 -15.41 14.62
CA SER A 115 -8.48 -15.47 15.87
C SER A 115 -7.33 -14.48 15.90
N ALA A 116 -7.22 -13.72 17.00
CA ALA A 116 -6.06 -12.86 17.24
C ALA A 116 -4.75 -13.66 17.35
N ASN A 117 -4.82 -14.95 17.72
CA ASN A 117 -3.66 -15.84 17.76
C ASN A 117 -3.04 -16.10 16.38
N ASN A 118 -3.75 -15.77 15.31
CA ASN A 118 -3.26 -15.92 13.94
C ASN A 118 -2.64 -14.64 13.37
N ILE A 119 -2.54 -13.57 14.15
CA ILE A 119 -1.84 -12.34 13.78
C ILE A 119 -0.67 -12.15 14.74
N TYR A 120 0.56 -12.23 14.25
CA TYR A 120 1.76 -12.20 15.09
C TYR A 120 2.98 -11.59 14.38
N ILE A 121 3.96 -11.14 15.15
CA ILE A 121 5.27 -10.74 14.62
C ILE A 121 6.17 -11.97 14.58
N GLU A 122 6.85 -12.19 13.46
CA GLU A 122 7.72 -13.33 13.22
C GLU A 122 9.12 -12.85 12.83
N LYS A 123 10.15 -13.61 13.22
CA LYS A 123 11.52 -13.36 12.77
C LYS A 123 11.66 -13.71 11.30
N ASN A 124 12.34 -12.84 10.56
CA ASN A 124 12.70 -13.15 9.19
C ASN A 124 13.92 -14.07 9.16
N ASN A 125 13.70 -15.32 8.77
CA ASN A 125 14.74 -16.34 8.62
C ASN A 125 15.09 -16.61 7.15
N ASP A 126 14.65 -15.74 6.23
CA ASP A 126 15.02 -15.85 4.83
C ASP A 126 16.54 -15.77 4.68
N LYS A 127 17.06 -16.48 3.67
CA LYS A 127 18.45 -16.31 3.28
C LYS A 127 18.63 -14.90 2.72
N ASP A 128 19.62 -14.18 3.22
CA ASP A 128 19.93 -12.80 2.81
C ASP A 128 18.75 -11.83 3.08
N ALA A 129 18.06 -12.03 4.22
CA ALA A 129 16.90 -11.22 4.63
C ALA A 129 17.20 -9.72 4.65
N SER A 130 16.27 -8.94 4.06
CA SER A 130 16.30 -7.48 4.04
C SER A 130 15.67 -6.82 5.28
N SER A 131 15.16 -7.63 6.21
CA SER A 131 14.47 -7.22 7.43
C SER A 131 14.73 -8.21 8.56
N ASP A 132 14.59 -7.79 9.82
CA ASP A 132 14.72 -8.65 10.99
C ASP A 132 13.44 -9.43 11.28
N THR A 133 12.28 -8.81 10.98
CA THR A 133 10.95 -9.34 11.27
C THR A 133 9.94 -8.99 10.18
N PHE A 134 8.76 -9.59 10.27
CA PHE A 134 7.55 -9.21 9.54
C PHE A 134 6.31 -9.56 10.37
N MET A 135 5.14 -9.04 9.99
CA MET A 135 3.86 -9.49 10.51
C MET A 135 3.36 -10.69 9.70
N SER A 136 2.79 -11.69 10.39
CA SER A 136 2.20 -12.89 9.78
C SER A 136 0.70 -12.94 10.10
N MET A 137 -0.12 -13.19 9.08
CA MET A 137 -1.55 -13.49 9.18
C MET A 137 -1.78 -14.92 8.70
N ARG A 138 -2.12 -15.83 9.61
CA ARG A 138 -2.18 -17.27 9.35
C ARG A 138 -3.62 -17.77 9.22
N THR A 139 -3.85 -18.73 8.35
CA THR A 139 -5.00 -19.61 8.40
C THR A 139 -4.57 -21.08 8.46
N THR A 140 -5.25 -21.89 9.26
CA THR A 140 -4.92 -23.32 9.44
C THR A 140 -6.18 -24.16 9.47
N ARG A 141 -6.17 -25.25 8.72
CA ARG A 141 -7.26 -26.23 8.72
C ARG A 141 -7.11 -27.18 9.88
N LEU A 142 -7.92 -26.97 10.91
CA LEU A 142 -8.05 -27.89 12.03
C LEU A 142 -9.03 -29.01 11.69
N LYS A 143 -9.06 -30.04 12.53
CA LYS A 143 -9.92 -31.22 12.33
C LYS A 143 -11.39 -30.82 12.16
N ASP A 144 -11.86 -29.92 13.02
CA ASP A 144 -13.29 -29.60 13.12
C ASP A 144 -13.64 -28.27 12.42
N PHE A 145 -12.69 -27.31 12.35
CA PHE A 145 -12.93 -25.97 11.81
C PHE A 145 -11.71 -25.37 11.10
N GLN A 146 -11.84 -24.19 10.50
CA GLN A 146 -10.74 -23.37 10.03
C GLN A 146 -10.52 -22.23 11.02
N THR A 147 -9.29 -22.08 11.53
CA THR A 147 -8.91 -20.84 12.21
C THR A 147 -8.33 -19.87 11.18
N SER A 148 -8.80 -18.63 11.19
CA SER A 148 -8.43 -17.59 10.22
C SER A 148 -7.91 -16.34 10.91
N ALA A 149 -7.45 -15.36 10.14
CA ALA A 149 -7.03 -14.05 10.61
C ALA A 149 -7.74 -12.97 9.81
N GLU A 150 -8.24 -11.94 10.50
CA GLU A 150 -8.75 -10.73 9.87
C GLU A 150 -8.46 -9.53 10.75
N MET A 151 -8.06 -8.43 10.11
CA MET A 151 -8.00 -7.12 10.72
C MET A 151 -8.70 -6.10 9.83
N GLU A 152 -9.38 -5.17 10.47
CA GLU A 152 -10.18 -4.13 9.81
C GLU A 152 -9.76 -2.77 10.31
N SER A 153 -9.81 -1.77 9.44
CA SER A 153 -9.64 -0.41 9.89
C SER A 153 -10.81 0.01 10.80
N VAL A 154 -10.52 0.65 11.93
CA VAL A 154 -11.54 1.13 12.87
C VAL A 154 -12.46 2.17 12.20
N SER A 155 -11.88 3.02 11.37
CA SER A 155 -12.63 3.97 10.54
C SER A 155 -13.24 3.24 9.33
N MET A 156 -14.48 3.59 9.01
CA MET A 156 -15.13 3.25 7.72
C MET A 156 -15.18 4.47 6.80
N GLY A 157 -14.46 5.54 7.18
CA GLY A 157 -14.50 6.83 6.52
C GLY A 157 -13.59 6.96 5.31
N TYR A 158 -12.77 5.95 4.98
CA TYR A 158 -11.78 6.06 3.91
C TYR A 158 -12.46 6.16 2.55
N GLN A 159 -12.16 7.24 1.83
CA GLN A 159 -12.76 7.55 0.55
C GLN A 159 -11.64 7.93 -0.41
N PHE A 160 -11.44 7.11 -1.44
CA PHE A 160 -10.27 7.17 -2.33
C PHE A 160 -8.97 6.95 -1.56
N VAL A 161 -8.36 5.80 -1.83
CA VAL A 161 -7.24 5.26 -1.08
C VAL A 161 -6.20 4.77 -2.06
N SER A 162 -4.95 5.15 -1.84
CA SER A 162 -3.83 4.34 -2.32
C SER A 162 -3.29 3.57 -1.12
N VAL A 163 -3.43 2.25 -1.14
CA VAL A 163 -2.92 1.35 -0.10
C VAL A 163 -1.95 0.38 -0.74
N ARG A 164 -0.80 0.20 -0.11
CA ARG A 164 0.22 -0.75 -0.54
C ARG A 164 0.83 -1.51 0.63
N MET A 165 1.24 -2.74 0.35
CA MET A 165 1.96 -3.58 1.28
C MET A 165 3.12 -4.30 0.58
N LEU A 166 4.27 -4.37 1.23
CA LEU A 166 5.29 -5.34 0.85
C LEU A 166 4.94 -6.67 1.52
N ALA A 167 4.43 -7.60 0.72
CA ALA A 167 3.88 -8.84 1.22
C ALA A 167 4.27 -10.04 0.34
N ARG A 168 4.03 -11.23 0.89
CA ARG A 168 4.03 -12.50 0.17
C ARG A 168 3.05 -13.46 0.82
N THR A 169 2.60 -14.45 0.07
CA THR A 169 1.76 -15.54 0.56
C THR A 169 2.52 -16.85 0.48
N LEU A 170 2.47 -17.65 1.53
CA LEU A 170 3.10 -18.97 1.60
C LEU A 170 2.11 -20.01 2.11
N GLY A 171 2.45 -21.29 1.89
CA GLY A 171 1.72 -22.43 2.43
C GLY A 171 0.96 -23.23 1.38
N ASP A 172 -0.04 -23.96 1.87
CA ASP A 172 -0.76 -25.01 1.16
C ASP A 172 -1.95 -24.48 0.34
N PRO A 173 -2.38 -25.22 -0.70
CA PRO A 173 -3.53 -24.83 -1.52
C PRO A 173 -4.86 -24.91 -0.73
N GLY A 174 -5.78 -24.00 -1.06
CA GLY A 174 -7.14 -23.96 -0.50
C GLY A 174 -7.43 -22.78 0.43
N ALA A 175 -6.58 -21.75 0.43
CA ALA A 175 -6.75 -20.53 1.20
C ALA A 175 -6.82 -19.29 0.29
N CYS A 176 -7.39 -18.22 0.83
CA CYS A 176 -7.32 -16.87 0.29
C CYS A 176 -6.57 -15.97 1.28
N THR A 177 -5.68 -15.12 0.76
CA THR A 177 -5.11 -13.99 1.50
C THR A 177 -5.43 -12.71 0.76
N ALA A 178 -5.92 -11.70 1.47
CA ALA A 178 -6.44 -10.50 0.82
C ALA A 178 -6.03 -9.19 1.50
N LEU A 179 -5.96 -8.15 0.65
CA LEU A 179 -6.02 -6.75 1.03
C LEU A 179 -7.15 -6.13 0.22
N PHE A 180 -8.13 -5.51 0.89
CA PHE A 180 -9.32 -5.02 0.22
C PHE A 180 -9.91 -3.80 0.91
N THR A 181 -10.75 -3.09 0.17
CA THR A 181 -11.66 -2.09 0.75
C THR A 181 -13.04 -2.68 0.87
N TYR A 182 -13.79 -2.35 1.92
CA TYR A 182 -15.12 -2.94 2.13
C TYR A 182 -16.12 -1.99 2.78
N ARG A 183 -17.35 -2.01 2.26
CA ARG A 183 -18.51 -1.41 2.91
C ARG A 183 -19.72 -2.33 2.75
N GLU A 184 -20.27 -2.72 3.89
CA GLU A 184 -21.50 -3.50 3.97
C GLU A 184 -22.70 -2.74 3.39
N ALA A 185 -23.66 -3.50 2.86
CA ALA A 185 -24.95 -3.01 2.45
C ALA A 185 -26.04 -4.06 2.69
N ASP A 186 -27.30 -3.64 2.80
CA ASP A 186 -28.44 -4.55 3.02
C ASP A 186 -28.62 -5.57 1.90
N ARG A 187 -28.23 -5.20 0.67
CA ARG A 187 -28.26 -6.07 -0.50
C ARG A 187 -26.85 -6.21 -1.04
N TYR A 188 -26.48 -7.44 -1.42
CA TYR A 188 -25.20 -7.72 -2.06
C TYR A 188 -24.93 -6.83 -3.28
N ALA A 189 -25.97 -6.53 -4.06
CA ALA A 189 -25.88 -5.65 -5.23
C ALA A 189 -25.40 -4.21 -4.92
N ASP A 190 -25.45 -3.79 -3.66
CA ASP A 190 -25.08 -2.43 -3.22
C ASP A 190 -23.75 -2.41 -2.43
N VAL A 191 -23.12 -3.58 -2.20
CA VAL A 191 -21.80 -3.68 -1.53
C VAL A 191 -20.77 -2.87 -2.31
N GLN A 192 -19.87 -2.20 -1.59
CA GLN A 192 -18.77 -1.44 -2.17
C GLN A 192 -17.45 -2.08 -1.73
N GLU A 193 -16.74 -2.71 -2.66
CA GLU A 193 -15.50 -3.41 -2.32
C GLU A 193 -14.58 -3.53 -3.54
N ALA A 194 -13.28 -3.45 -3.28
CA ALA A 194 -12.21 -3.60 -4.26
C ALA A 194 -11.07 -4.42 -3.66
N ASP A 195 -10.66 -5.47 -4.38
CA ASP A 195 -9.97 -6.62 -3.82
C ASP A 195 -8.60 -6.87 -4.46
N ILE A 196 -7.62 -7.24 -3.64
CA ILE A 196 -6.42 -8.00 -4.04
C ILE A 196 -6.51 -9.35 -3.36
N GLU A 197 -6.68 -10.43 -4.11
CA GLU A 197 -6.85 -11.77 -3.55
C GLU A 197 -5.87 -12.78 -4.17
N VAL A 198 -5.03 -13.36 -3.32
CA VAL A 198 -4.18 -14.50 -3.67
C VAL A 198 -4.90 -15.77 -3.25
N LEU A 199 -5.27 -16.60 -4.23
CA LEU A 199 -5.82 -17.93 -4.00
C LEU A 199 -4.69 -18.95 -4.05
N THR A 200 -4.36 -19.60 -2.94
CA THR A 200 -3.20 -20.51 -2.86
C THR A 200 -3.35 -21.78 -3.70
N LYS A 201 -4.57 -22.05 -4.19
CA LYS A 201 -4.86 -23.13 -5.15
C LYS A 201 -4.56 -22.76 -6.61
N ASP A 202 -4.50 -21.46 -6.91
CA ASP A 202 -4.28 -20.95 -8.26
C ASP A 202 -2.79 -20.96 -8.62
N PRO A 203 -2.44 -20.84 -9.91
CA PRO A 203 -1.04 -20.71 -10.31
C PRO A 203 -0.34 -19.57 -9.58
N GLU A 204 0.91 -19.79 -9.21
CA GLU A 204 1.72 -18.90 -8.39
C GLU A 204 1.93 -17.48 -8.95
N ASN A 205 1.70 -17.29 -10.24
CA ASN A 205 1.81 -15.99 -10.89
C ASN A 205 0.45 -15.32 -11.13
N ARG A 206 -0.64 -15.80 -10.52
CA ARG A 206 -2.00 -15.28 -10.72
C ARG A 206 -2.55 -14.72 -9.43
N ILE A 207 -3.11 -13.52 -9.54
CA ILE A 207 -3.83 -12.82 -8.46
C ILE A 207 -5.20 -12.41 -9.00
N GLN A 208 -6.22 -12.55 -8.17
CA GLN A 208 -7.57 -12.12 -8.47
C GLN A 208 -7.74 -10.66 -8.04
N TYR A 209 -8.22 -9.82 -8.95
CA TYR A 209 -8.58 -8.44 -8.68
C TYR A 209 -10.05 -8.26 -8.99
N THR A 210 -10.81 -7.73 -8.03
CA THR A 210 -12.26 -7.66 -8.14
C THR A 210 -12.77 -6.32 -7.65
N ASN A 211 -13.81 -5.80 -8.31
CA ASN A 211 -14.73 -4.83 -7.74
C ASN A 211 -16.07 -5.54 -7.50
N GLN A 212 -16.49 -5.65 -6.25
CA GLN A 212 -17.76 -6.28 -5.90
C GLN A 212 -18.94 -5.34 -6.19
N PRO A 213 -20.15 -5.88 -6.42
CA PRO A 213 -20.51 -7.30 -6.45
C PRO A 213 -20.04 -8.03 -7.72
N SER A 214 -19.44 -9.21 -7.57
CA SER A 214 -18.97 -10.03 -8.69
C SER A 214 -19.99 -11.06 -9.21
N PHE A 215 -21.15 -11.15 -8.56
CA PHE A 215 -22.23 -12.09 -8.93
C PHE A 215 -23.59 -11.40 -8.94
N ASP A 216 -24.49 -11.85 -9.82
CA ASP A 216 -25.87 -11.40 -9.83
C ASP A 216 -26.73 -12.14 -8.79
N SER A 217 -28.00 -11.75 -8.66
CA SER A 217 -28.95 -12.39 -7.73
C SER A 217 -29.22 -13.88 -8.01
N GLN A 218 -28.80 -14.41 -9.16
CA GLN A 218 -28.93 -15.81 -9.55
C GLN A 218 -27.61 -16.59 -9.35
N GLY A 219 -26.56 -15.93 -8.86
CA GLY A 219 -25.24 -16.51 -8.67
C GLY A 219 -24.39 -16.59 -9.94
N ASN A 220 -24.78 -15.92 -11.03
CA ASN A 220 -23.96 -15.84 -12.23
C ASN A 220 -22.88 -14.78 -12.06
N THR A 221 -21.67 -15.05 -12.54
CA THR A 221 -20.58 -14.07 -12.57
C THR A 221 -20.98 -12.85 -13.40
N ILE A 222 -20.68 -11.66 -12.90
CA ILE A 222 -20.86 -10.40 -13.63
C ILE A 222 -19.61 -10.12 -14.45
N ASP A 223 -19.75 -10.04 -15.77
CA ASP A 223 -18.63 -9.74 -16.64
C ASP A 223 -17.96 -8.41 -16.26
N LYS A 224 -16.62 -8.40 -16.26
CA LYS A 224 -15.75 -7.24 -15.93
C LYS A 224 -15.68 -6.84 -14.46
N SER A 225 -16.39 -7.51 -13.55
CA SER A 225 -16.21 -7.27 -12.11
C SER A 225 -14.88 -7.81 -11.60
N THR A 226 -14.37 -8.88 -12.21
CA THR A 226 -13.15 -9.58 -11.81
C THR A 226 -12.18 -9.71 -12.98
N GLN A 227 -10.90 -9.52 -12.71
CA GLN A 227 -9.79 -9.74 -13.63
C GLN A 227 -8.68 -10.51 -12.93
N ASN A 228 -8.18 -11.57 -13.57
CA ASN A 228 -7.00 -12.26 -13.10
C ASN A 228 -5.77 -11.54 -13.65
N GLY A 229 -5.03 -10.83 -12.80
CA GLY A 229 -3.75 -10.27 -13.20
C GLY A 229 -2.64 -11.30 -13.14
N THR A 230 -1.55 -11.00 -13.84
CA THR A 230 -0.35 -11.84 -13.86
C THR A 230 0.78 -11.11 -13.17
N MET A 231 1.45 -11.77 -12.23
CA MET A 231 2.64 -11.24 -11.56
C MET A 231 3.71 -10.85 -12.60
N PRO A 232 4.30 -9.65 -12.49
CA PRO A 232 5.24 -9.15 -13.48
C PRO A 232 6.57 -9.89 -13.42
N SER A 233 7.35 -9.83 -14.51
CA SER A 233 8.74 -10.29 -14.55
C SER A 233 8.97 -11.76 -14.17
N GLY A 234 7.94 -12.61 -14.26
CA GLY A 234 8.02 -14.03 -13.89
C GLY A 234 8.10 -14.28 -12.38
N THR A 235 7.75 -13.29 -11.57
CA THR A 235 7.64 -13.42 -10.10
C THR A 235 6.42 -14.26 -9.70
N SER A 236 6.44 -14.72 -8.46
CA SER A 236 5.36 -15.47 -7.80
C SER A 236 4.78 -14.63 -6.66
N TRP A 237 3.51 -14.84 -6.31
CA TRP A 237 2.95 -14.29 -5.06
C TRP A 237 3.62 -14.84 -3.79
N ARG A 238 4.53 -15.83 -3.95
CA ARG A 238 5.43 -16.32 -2.89
C ARG A 238 6.67 -15.48 -2.71
N ASP A 239 7.01 -14.64 -3.69
CA ASP A 239 8.12 -13.70 -3.59
C ASP A 239 7.66 -12.44 -2.84
N TRP A 240 8.57 -11.78 -2.15
CA TRP A 240 8.29 -10.46 -1.58
C TRP A 240 8.04 -9.46 -2.72
N ALA A 241 6.83 -8.91 -2.79
CA ALA A 241 6.46 -7.91 -3.78
C ALA A 241 5.62 -6.79 -3.15
N VAL A 242 5.69 -5.59 -3.73
CA VAL A 242 4.83 -4.47 -3.34
C VAL A 242 3.51 -4.59 -4.08
N HIS A 243 2.48 -5.04 -3.38
CA HIS A 243 1.10 -5.06 -3.87
C HIS A 243 0.43 -3.73 -3.54
N ARG A 244 -0.20 -3.10 -4.53
CA ARG A 244 -0.84 -1.79 -4.39
C ARG A 244 -2.21 -1.75 -5.03
N LEU A 245 -3.18 -1.19 -4.32
CA LEU A 245 -4.49 -0.79 -4.83
C LEU A 245 -4.57 0.73 -4.80
N ASP A 246 -4.78 1.33 -5.97
CA ASP A 246 -5.21 2.71 -6.15
C ASP A 246 -6.70 2.72 -6.44
N TRP A 247 -7.47 3.23 -5.49
CA TRP A 247 -8.90 3.47 -5.65
C TRP A 247 -9.15 4.96 -5.76
N ASP A 248 -9.67 5.38 -6.91
CA ASP A 248 -10.15 6.74 -7.14
C ASP A 248 -11.61 6.77 -7.61
N LYS A 249 -12.05 7.91 -8.16
CA LYS A 249 -13.44 8.11 -8.59
C LYS A 249 -13.82 7.33 -9.85
N LYS A 250 -12.84 6.99 -10.68
CA LYS A 250 -13.03 6.44 -12.02
C LYS A 250 -12.67 4.97 -12.06
N ASP A 251 -11.61 4.58 -11.34
CA ASP A 251 -10.96 3.30 -11.49
C ASP A 251 -10.51 2.72 -10.14
N SER A 252 -10.46 1.40 -10.10
CA SER A 252 -9.64 0.64 -9.16
C SER A 252 -8.48 0.05 -9.96
N THR A 253 -7.26 0.44 -9.63
CA THR A 253 -6.04 0.08 -10.36
C THR A 253 -5.09 -0.66 -9.43
N TRP A 254 -4.58 -1.79 -9.90
CA TRP A 254 -3.70 -2.65 -9.13
C TRP A 254 -2.32 -2.70 -9.73
N LEU A 255 -1.32 -2.57 -8.87
CA LEU A 255 0.09 -2.62 -9.23
C LEU A 255 0.83 -3.67 -8.41
N VAL A 256 1.83 -4.27 -9.03
CA VAL A 256 2.83 -5.13 -8.38
C VAL A 256 4.21 -4.58 -8.74
N ASP A 257 5.02 -4.26 -7.73
CA ASP A 257 6.35 -3.65 -7.89
C ASP A 257 6.33 -2.42 -8.82
N GLY A 258 5.29 -1.60 -8.68
CA GLY A 258 5.08 -0.39 -9.47
C GLY A 258 4.62 -0.63 -10.91
N SER A 259 4.48 -1.88 -11.36
CA SER A 259 3.90 -2.23 -12.66
C SER A 259 2.39 -2.41 -12.55
N GLU A 260 1.61 -1.71 -13.36
CA GLU A 260 0.17 -1.95 -13.46
C GLU A 260 -0.10 -3.38 -13.97
N VAL A 261 -0.88 -4.15 -13.21
CA VAL A 261 -1.24 -5.53 -13.54
C VAL A 261 -2.73 -5.72 -13.83
N SER A 262 -3.57 -4.77 -13.39
CA SER A 262 -4.99 -4.72 -13.73
C SER A 262 -5.58 -3.34 -13.45
N SER A 263 -6.68 -3.01 -14.13
CA SER A 263 -7.51 -1.84 -13.83
C SER A 263 -8.96 -2.13 -14.18
N ILE A 264 -9.89 -1.76 -13.30
CA ILE A 264 -11.33 -1.98 -13.45
C ILE A 264 -12.06 -0.66 -13.20
N SER A 265 -12.72 -0.14 -14.25
CA SER A 265 -13.64 1.02 -14.16
C SER A 265 -15.10 0.62 -13.92
N PHE A 266 -15.40 -0.68 -13.93
CA PHE A 266 -16.74 -1.21 -13.69
C PHE A 266 -16.97 -1.39 -12.17
N GLN A 267 -18.11 -0.92 -11.68
CA GLN A 267 -18.49 -1.00 -10.25
C GLN A 267 -17.42 -0.50 -9.27
N VAL A 268 -16.65 0.51 -9.67
CA VAL A 268 -15.68 1.15 -8.77
C VAL A 268 -16.41 1.63 -7.51
N PRO A 269 -15.90 1.28 -6.31
CA PRO A 269 -16.49 1.70 -5.05
C PRO A 269 -16.71 3.22 -5.01
N ARG A 270 -17.88 3.64 -4.53
CA ARG A 270 -18.28 5.06 -4.53
C ARG A 270 -18.39 5.64 -3.13
N ASP A 271 -18.68 4.80 -2.16
CA ASP A 271 -18.90 5.22 -0.78
C ASP A 271 -17.65 4.99 0.06
N PRO A 272 -17.49 5.71 1.17
CA PRO A 272 -16.41 5.46 2.12
C PRO A 272 -16.44 4.03 2.65
N SER A 273 -15.27 3.40 2.71
CA SER A 273 -15.10 1.99 3.05
C SER A 273 -14.06 1.82 4.17
N ARG A 274 -14.05 0.64 4.79
CA ARG A 274 -12.91 0.16 5.57
C ARG A 274 -11.78 -0.26 4.65
N VAL A 275 -10.56 -0.32 5.17
CA VAL A 275 -9.47 -1.13 4.60
C VAL A 275 -9.34 -2.37 5.47
N MET A 276 -9.21 -3.53 4.86
CA MET A 276 -9.22 -4.82 5.54
C MET A 276 -8.13 -5.73 4.98
N LEU A 277 -7.57 -6.56 5.85
CA LEU A 277 -6.66 -7.64 5.47
C LEU A 277 -7.12 -8.93 6.13
N ASN A 278 -7.05 -10.03 5.40
CA ASN A 278 -7.37 -11.34 5.96
C ASN A 278 -6.56 -12.48 5.36
N SER A 279 -6.61 -13.62 6.04
CA SER A 279 -6.08 -14.90 5.60
C SER A 279 -7.05 -15.97 6.08
N TRP A 280 -7.72 -16.65 5.15
CA TRP A 280 -8.88 -17.46 5.46
C TRP A 280 -9.08 -18.63 4.49
N SER A 281 -9.88 -19.58 4.94
CA SER A 281 -10.50 -20.63 4.14
C SER A 281 -11.79 -21.04 4.80
N ASP A 282 -12.81 -21.35 4.03
CA ASP A 282 -14.10 -21.82 4.53
C ASP A 282 -14.57 -23.09 3.78
N GLY A 283 -13.69 -23.66 2.95
CA GLY A 283 -13.99 -24.79 2.11
C GLY A 283 -14.98 -24.49 0.98
N GLY A 284 -15.32 -23.22 0.76
CA GLY A 284 -16.16 -22.78 -0.36
C GLY A 284 -15.39 -22.85 -1.69
N SER A 285 -16.11 -22.64 -2.80
CA SER A 285 -15.52 -22.73 -4.13
C SER A 285 -14.47 -21.66 -4.39
N TRP A 286 -14.55 -20.50 -3.74
CA TRP A 286 -13.61 -19.39 -3.89
C TRP A 286 -12.23 -19.72 -3.30
N SER A 287 -12.15 -19.87 -1.96
CA SER A 287 -10.90 -20.23 -1.27
C SER A 287 -10.40 -21.63 -1.64
N GLY A 288 -11.33 -22.56 -1.88
CA GLY A 288 -11.04 -23.99 -2.01
C GLY A 288 -11.01 -24.69 -0.65
N ILE A 289 -10.66 -25.98 -0.67
CA ILE A 289 -10.65 -26.82 0.54
C ILE A 289 -9.21 -27.18 0.89
N MET A 290 -8.76 -26.77 2.08
CA MET A 290 -7.50 -27.21 2.68
C MET A 290 -7.63 -28.61 3.31
N LYS A 291 -6.57 -29.41 3.30
CA LYS A 291 -6.57 -30.68 4.06
C LYS A 291 -6.37 -30.39 5.54
N VAL A 292 -6.88 -31.26 6.41
CA VAL A 292 -6.63 -31.13 7.85
C VAL A 292 -5.14 -31.17 8.14
N GLY A 293 -4.64 -30.14 8.82
CA GLY A 293 -3.22 -29.92 9.12
C GLY A 293 -2.53 -28.92 8.18
N ASP A 294 -3.11 -28.64 7.02
CA ASP A 294 -2.57 -27.67 6.06
C ASP A 294 -2.72 -26.23 6.59
N SER A 295 -1.81 -25.35 6.17
CA SER A 295 -1.81 -23.95 6.58
C SER A 295 -1.31 -23.02 5.48
N ALA A 296 -1.83 -21.79 5.46
CA ALA A 296 -1.33 -20.71 4.62
C ALA A 296 -1.13 -19.44 5.46
N VAL A 297 -0.23 -18.57 5.02
CA VAL A 297 0.14 -17.34 5.73
C VAL A 297 0.42 -16.22 4.76
N MET A 298 -0.17 -15.04 5.01
CA MET A 298 0.24 -13.78 4.43
C MET A 298 1.29 -13.15 5.34
N GLN A 299 2.49 -12.91 4.80
CA GLN A 299 3.58 -12.24 5.51
C GLN A 299 3.71 -10.82 4.97
N ILE A 300 3.87 -9.84 5.86
CA ILE A 300 3.83 -8.41 5.55
C ILE A 300 4.99 -7.70 6.25
N GLN A 301 5.87 -7.06 5.47
CA GLN A 301 6.96 -6.26 6.03
C GLN A 301 6.53 -4.84 6.40
N TRP A 302 5.65 -4.23 5.60
CA TRP A 302 5.11 -2.92 5.88
C TRP A 302 3.80 -2.68 5.13
N ILE A 303 3.01 -1.72 5.63
CA ILE A 303 1.79 -1.22 4.99
C ILE A 303 1.92 0.30 4.92
N GLU A 304 1.63 0.89 3.76
CA GLU A 304 1.63 2.33 3.55
C GLU A 304 0.34 2.76 2.86
N MET A 305 -0.23 3.86 3.34
CA MET A 305 -1.52 4.35 2.86
C MET A 305 -1.49 5.86 2.71
N VAL A 306 -1.99 6.37 1.59
CA VAL A 306 -2.46 7.75 1.46
C VAL A 306 -3.94 7.74 1.11
N PHE A 307 -4.71 8.58 1.80
CA PHE A 307 -6.17 8.52 1.72
C PHE A 307 -6.84 9.85 2.00
N ASN A 308 -8.06 9.98 1.51
CA ASN A 308 -9.01 10.96 2.04
C ASN A 308 -10.01 10.28 2.97
N THR A 309 -10.62 11.07 3.86
CA THR A 309 -11.65 10.58 4.77
C THR A 309 -12.86 11.50 4.75
N THR A 310 -14.04 10.90 4.85
CA THR A 310 -15.32 11.62 5.01
C THR A 310 -15.69 11.86 6.46
N GLU A 311 -14.95 11.25 7.40
CA GLU A 311 -15.15 11.52 8.82
C GLU A 311 -14.70 12.96 9.12
N GLY A 312 -15.65 13.78 9.57
CA GLY A 312 -15.37 15.14 10.02
C GLY A 312 -14.41 15.15 11.21
N SER A 313 -13.82 16.30 11.50
CA SER A 313 -12.90 16.53 12.61
C SER A 313 -13.60 16.46 13.99
N SER A 314 -14.31 15.39 14.31
CA SER A 314 -15.17 15.29 15.49
C SER A 314 -15.11 13.92 16.19
N SER A 315 -13.92 13.42 16.46
CA SER A 315 -13.69 12.55 17.62
C SER A 315 -13.20 13.40 18.80
N PRO A 316 -13.87 13.40 19.97
CA PRO A 316 -13.47 14.18 21.12
C PRO A 316 -12.26 13.54 21.83
N LYS A 317 -11.23 14.38 22.03
CA LYS A 317 -10.11 14.28 22.99
C LYS A 317 -9.89 12.91 23.69
N ARG A 318 -8.85 12.20 23.27
CA ARG A 318 -7.90 11.61 24.22
C ARG A 318 -6.53 12.19 23.95
N ASP A 319 -6.16 13.11 24.83
CA ASP A 319 -4.83 13.68 24.93
C ASP A 319 -3.93 12.59 25.52
N VAL A 320 -3.46 11.67 24.67
CA VAL A 320 -2.46 10.69 25.07
C VAL A 320 -1.11 11.31 24.75
N GLY A 321 -0.41 11.74 25.80
CA GLY A 321 0.98 12.15 25.71
C GLY A 321 1.82 10.97 25.21
N LEU A 322 2.02 10.89 23.90
CA LEU A 322 2.90 9.91 23.27
C LEU A 322 4.34 10.33 23.55
N GLN A 323 4.94 9.67 24.55
CA GLN A 323 6.38 9.47 24.53
C GLN A 323 6.72 8.73 23.23
N ARG A 324 7.69 9.26 22.48
CA ARG A 324 8.28 8.60 21.31
C ARG A 324 8.71 7.18 21.70
N HIS A 325 7.98 6.19 21.21
CA HIS A 325 8.50 4.83 21.08
C HIS A 325 9.01 4.70 19.65
N ASP A 326 10.29 4.35 19.49
CA ASP A 326 11.05 4.19 18.23
C ASP A 326 10.51 3.09 17.28
N HIS A 327 9.31 2.55 17.53
CA HIS A 327 8.76 1.36 16.86
C HIS A 327 7.28 1.48 16.51
N GLY A 328 6.74 2.71 16.50
CA GLY A 328 5.38 3.02 16.03
C GLY A 328 5.40 3.68 14.65
N PRO A 329 4.23 3.94 14.03
CA PRO A 329 4.15 4.60 12.73
C PRO A 329 4.92 5.93 12.75
N ASP A 330 5.75 6.17 11.74
CA ASP A 330 6.52 7.42 11.58
C ASP A 330 5.63 8.62 11.16
N GLY A 331 4.31 8.40 11.08
CA GLY A 331 3.28 9.40 10.85
C GLY A 331 2.25 9.39 11.98
N ARG A 332 2.18 10.48 12.74
CA ARG A 332 1.09 10.71 13.69
C ARG A 332 -0.17 11.05 12.88
N LEU A 333 -1.29 10.38 13.11
CA LEU A 333 -2.61 10.71 12.54
C LEU A 333 -3.07 12.07 13.07
N GLU A 334 -2.50 13.16 12.55
CA GLU A 334 -2.85 14.51 12.95
C GLU A 334 -3.99 15.03 12.08
N ARG A 335 -5.14 15.19 12.74
CA ARG A 335 -6.41 15.73 12.23
C ARG A 335 -6.20 17.13 11.63
N ARG A 336 -6.61 17.37 10.37
CA ARG A 336 -6.52 18.70 9.74
C ARG A 336 -7.90 19.27 9.40
N ASN A 337 -8.10 20.54 9.78
CA ASN A 337 -9.31 21.29 9.44
C ASN A 337 -9.35 21.50 7.92
N GLY A 338 -10.44 21.02 7.30
CA GLY A 338 -10.83 21.41 5.96
C GLY A 338 -10.86 22.94 5.85
N HIS A 339 -10.50 23.44 4.66
CA HIS A 339 -10.38 24.84 4.21
C HIS A 339 -8.95 25.37 3.97
N GLY A 340 -7.88 24.61 4.26
CA GLY A 340 -6.51 24.99 3.87
C GLY A 340 -6.15 24.51 2.45
N LYS A 341 -5.71 25.41 1.57
CA LYS A 341 -5.13 25.03 0.26
C LYS A 341 -3.94 24.08 0.49
N CYS A 342 -3.77 23.07 -0.36
CA CYS A 342 -2.60 22.20 -0.42
C CYS A 342 -1.36 23.06 -0.75
N GLN A 343 -0.67 23.56 0.29
CA GLN A 343 0.46 24.50 0.14
C GLN A 343 1.79 23.75 0.07
N VAL A 344 1.97 22.74 0.90
CA VAL A 344 3.12 21.83 0.87
C VAL A 344 2.67 20.48 0.31
N VAL A 345 3.13 20.16 -0.89
CA VAL A 345 2.86 18.89 -1.57
C VAL A 345 4.02 17.94 -1.30
N CYS A 346 3.70 16.74 -0.86
CA CYS A 346 4.69 15.67 -0.71
C CYS A 346 4.34 14.47 -1.60
N SER A 347 5.35 13.66 -1.87
CA SER A 347 5.26 12.38 -2.57
C SER A 347 5.67 11.27 -1.62
N ILE A 348 4.95 10.15 -1.68
CA ILE A 348 5.38 8.90 -1.04
C ILE A 348 6.13 7.97 -2.00
N ASP A 349 6.23 8.34 -3.28
CA ASP A 349 6.87 7.53 -4.35
C ASP A 349 8.21 8.09 -4.81
N SER A 350 8.55 9.31 -4.40
CA SER A 350 9.80 9.98 -4.79
C SER A 350 10.93 9.78 -3.76
N SER A 351 10.72 8.88 -2.80
CA SER A 351 11.64 8.59 -1.71
C SER A 351 12.41 7.30 -1.98
N ASP A 352 13.72 7.32 -1.77
CA ASP A 352 14.53 6.10 -1.70
C ASP A 352 14.38 5.39 -0.33
N THR A 353 13.72 6.05 0.63
CA THR A 353 13.47 5.53 1.98
C THR A 353 11.98 5.21 2.14
N ILE A 354 11.66 3.91 2.24
CA ILE A 354 10.28 3.41 2.39
C ILE A 354 9.61 4.03 3.62
N GLY A 355 8.37 4.51 3.45
CA GLY A 355 7.56 5.13 4.50
C GLY A 355 7.86 6.61 4.75
N GLN A 356 8.85 7.21 4.08
CA GLN A 356 9.19 8.61 4.24
C GLN A 356 8.68 9.47 3.09
N ALA A 357 8.04 10.59 3.43
CA ALA A 357 7.53 11.54 2.46
C ALA A 357 8.65 12.49 1.97
N VAL A 358 8.63 12.78 0.68
CA VAL A 358 9.54 13.74 0.03
C VAL A 358 8.74 14.97 -0.39
N MET A 359 9.21 16.15 0.01
CA MET A 359 8.52 17.41 -0.33
C MET A 359 8.76 17.77 -1.80
N LEU A 360 7.70 17.76 -2.62
CA LEU A 360 7.73 18.15 -4.03
C LEU A 360 7.59 19.67 -4.22
N HIS A 361 6.76 20.30 -3.40
CA HIS A 361 6.45 21.73 -3.55
C HIS A 361 6.16 22.38 -2.21
N ASN A 362 6.62 23.61 -2.02
CA ASN A 362 6.33 24.43 -0.83
C ASN A 362 5.88 25.84 -1.20
N GLY A 363 4.57 26.04 -1.28
CA GLY A 363 3.93 27.33 -1.53
C GLY A 363 3.85 28.25 -0.31
N THR A 364 4.38 27.86 0.86
CA THR A 364 4.47 28.70 2.07
C THR A 364 5.78 29.46 2.19
N ALA A 365 6.78 29.10 1.38
CA ALA A 365 8.04 29.82 1.35
C ALA A 365 7.77 31.30 0.97
N PRO A 366 8.26 32.28 1.75
CA PRO A 366 8.32 33.66 1.28
C PRO A 366 9.06 33.62 -0.05
N GLY A 367 8.55 34.28 -1.09
CA GLY A 367 9.15 34.28 -2.41
C GLY A 367 10.60 34.79 -2.40
N GLN A 368 11.54 33.93 -2.01
CA GLN A 368 12.83 33.90 -2.62
C GLN A 368 12.56 33.41 -4.03
N LEU A 369 12.84 34.28 -4.99
CA LEU A 369 13.29 33.86 -6.30
C LEU A 369 14.27 32.70 -6.11
N LEU A 370 13.80 31.46 -6.15
CA LEU A 370 14.54 30.40 -6.83
C LEU A 370 14.70 30.99 -8.22
N GLY A 371 15.89 31.54 -8.46
CA GLY A 371 16.19 32.27 -9.67
C GLY A 371 15.74 31.41 -10.83
N GLN A 372 14.69 31.88 -11.52
CA GLN A 372 14.53 31.54 -12.92
C GLN A 372 15.88 31.87 -13.54
N SER A 373 16.64 30.83 -13.88
CA SER A 373 17.80 30.95 -14.75
C SER A 373 17.27 31.49 -16.07
N SER A 374 17.24 32.82 -16.17
CA SER A 374 17.19 33.66 -17.34
C SER A 374 16.69 32.98 -18.63
N ALA A 375 15.37 32.85 -18.76
CA ALA A 375 14.70 32.74 -20.05
C ALA A 375 13.76 33.93 -20.25
N MET A 376 14.29 35.14 -20.06
CA MET A 376 13.74 36.37 -20.65
C MET A 376 14.86 37.07 -21.40
N ALA A 377 15.03 36.68 -22.66
CA ALA A 377 15.78 37.46 -23.64
C ALA A 377 15.04 37.37 -24.98
N PHE A 378 13.79 37.84 -25.01
CA PHE A 378 13.16 38.30 -26.24
C PHE A 378 13.03 39.81 -26.14
N TRP A 379 14.04 40.52 -26.67
CA TRP A 379 13.97 41.76 -27.46
C TRP A 379 15.43 42.16 -27.78
N LEU A 380 15.81 41.98 -29.05
CA LEU A 380 17.05 42.43 -29.70
C LEU A 380 17.25 43.96 -29.54
N PRO A 381 18.51 44.46 -29.53
CA PRO A 381 19.08 44.90 -30.81
C PRO A 381 20.58 44.60 -31.01
N VAL A 382 20.87 44.04 -32.18
CA VAL A 382 21.95 44.42 -33.11
C VAL A 382 23.01 45.40 -32.56
N ALA A 383 24.18 44.88 -32.17
CA ALA A 383 25.51 45.47 -32.35
C ALA A 383 26.56 44.46 -31.87
N LEU A 384 27.68 44.31 -32.59
CA LEU A 384 28.81 43.38 -32.36
C LEU A 384 28.78 42.04 -33.10
N MET A 385 28.13 41.98 -34.27
CA MET A 385 28.44 41.00 -35.33
C MET A 385 28.70 41.72 -36.66
N SER A 386 29.57 42.73 -36.62
CA SER A 386 30.03 43.47 -37.81
C SER A 386 31.46 44.02 -37.65
N ALA A 387 32.34 43.25 -37.00
CA ALA A 387 33.75 43.61 -36.87
C ALA A 387 34.72 42.42 -37.02
N MET A 388 34.42 41.45 -37.91
CA MET A 388 35.44 40.53 -38.47
C MET A 388 35.06 40.03 -39.89
N PHE A 389 34.46 40.88 -40.72
CA PHE A 389 34.21 40.59 -42.14
C PHE A 389 34.71 41.67 -43.12
N PHE A 390 35.63 42.53 -42.67
CA PHE A 390 36.44 43.38 -43.54
C PHE A 390 37.92 43.25 -43.15
N HIS A 391 38.53 42.12 -43.48
CA HIS A 391 39.97 42.03 -43.84
C HIS A 391 40.31 40.64 -44.35
N LEU A 392 39.71 40.24 -45.47
CA LEU A 392 40.25 39.22 -46.37
C LEU A 392 39.84 39.57 -47.81
N TRP A 393 40.43 40.64 -48.33
CA TRP A 393 40.85 40.75 -49.74
C TRP A 393 42.11 41.63 -49.77
N ALA A 394 43.24 40.96 -49.63
CA ALA A 394 44.55 41.33 -50.16
C ALA A 394 45.35 40.02 -50.27
#